data_AF-A0A5C9SU23-F1
#
_entry.id   AF-A0A5C9SU23-F1
#
_cell.length_a   1.000
_cell.length_b   1.000
_cell.length_c   1.000
_cell.angle_alpha   90.00
_cell.angle_beta   90.00
_cell.angle_gamma   90.00
#
_symmetry.space_group_name_H-M   'P 1'
#
loop_
_entity.id
_entity.type
_entity.pdbx_description
1 polymer ?
#
loop_
_entity_poly.entity_id
_entity_poly.type
_entity_poly.pdbx_seq_one_letter_code
_entity_poly.pdbx_strand_id
1 'polypeptide(L)'
;MRKSLLALSLLAATSAPVLAADYSDGDIHKNDYKWMQFNLMGAFDELPGKSSHDYLEMEFGGRSGIFDLYGYVDVFNLTSDKGSDKNGKEKIFMKFAPRVSLDALTGADMSFGPVQEMYLATLIEWGGNSDVNSQKIGLGSDVMVPWFGKVGLNLYGTYDSNEKDWNGFQISTNWFKPFYFLENGSFISYQGYIDYQFGMDNDNKALNTSNGGAMFNGIYWHSDRFAVGYGLKAYKDVYGLKDDGLAGKTSGFGHYVAVTYKF
;
A
#
# COMPACT_ATOMS: atom_id res chain seq x y z
N MET A 1 -4.56 -19.69 -30.02
CA MET A 1 -3.75 -18.90 -29.06
C MET A 1 -4.38 -18.95 -27.67
N ARG A 2 -4.34 -20.12 -27.01
CA ARG A 2 -5.02 -20.40 -25.73
C ARG A 2 -4.03 -20.63 -24.56
N LYS A 3 -2.78 -20.17 -24.68
CA LYS A 3 -1.72 -20.45 -23.71
C LYS A 3 -1.44 -19.30 -22.71
N SER A 4 -1.99 -18.10 -22.94
CA SER A 4 -1.72 -16.92 -22.11
C SER A 4 -2.65 -16.75 -20.91
N LEU A 5 -3.81 -17.41 -20.90
CA LEU A 5 -4.78 -17.32 -19.79
C LEU A 5 -4.49 -18.32 -18.66
N LEU A 6 -3.73 -19.37 -18.93
CA LEU A 6 -3.36 -20.39 -17.93
C LEU A 6 -2.28 -19.90 -16.95
N ALA A 7 -1.47 -18.91 -17.32
CA ALA A 7 -0.41 -18.39 -16.45
C ALA A 7 -0.95 -17.45 -15.35
N LEU A 8 -2.04 -16.70 -15.60
CA LEU A 8 -2.69 -15.87 -14.57
C LEU A 8 -3.67 -16.67 -13.70
N SER A 9 -4.25 -17.76 -14.21
CA SER A 9 -5.15 -18.62 -13.42
C SER A 9 -4.41 -19.59 -12.49
N LEU A 10 -3.11 -19.80 -12.65
CA LEU A 10 -2.36 -20.79 -11.84
C LEU A 10 -1.92 -20.31 -10.45
N LEU A 11 -2.16 -19.05 -10.09
CA LEU A 11 -1.96 -18.54 -8.72
C LEU A 11 -3.24 -18.68 -7.85
N ALA A 12 -4.34 -19.12 -8.45
CA ALA A 12 -5.58 -19.43 -7.76
C ALA A 12 -5.77 -20.95 -7.70
N ALA A 13 -5.73 -21.50 -6.48
CA ALA A 13 -5.94 -22.91 -6.15
C ALA A 13 -4.78 -23.88 -6.48
N THR A 14 -3.74 -23.82 -5.66
CA THR A 14 -3.21 -25.01 -4.95
C THR A 14 -2.33 -24.51 -3.79
N SER A 15 -2.35 -25.23 -2.68
CA SER A 15 -1.28 -25.21 -1.67
C SER A 15 0.00 -25.74 -2.32
N ALA A 16 0.59 -24.96 -3.22
CA ALA A 16 1.91 -25.24 -3.74
C ALA A 16 2.89 -25.19 -2.56
N PRO A 17 3.91 -26.06 -2.52
CA PRO A 17 4.95 -25.98 -1.51
C PRO A 17 5.50 -24.55 -1.49
N VAL A 18 5.65 -24.00 -0.29
CA VAL A 18 6.24 -22.68 -0.05
C VAL A 18 7.66 -22.73 -0.58
N LEU A 19 7.90 -22.14 -1.74
CA LEU A 19 9.25 -22.03 -2.29
C LEU A 19 9.84 -20.70 -1.81
N ALA A 20 11.05 -20.77 -1.26
CA ALA A 20 11.89 -19.60 -1.05
C ALA A 20 12.16 -18.91 -2.38
N ALA A 21 12.52 -17.63 -2.34
CA ALA A 21 13.08 -16.98 -3.51
C ALA A 21 14.43 -17.62 -3.83
N ASP A 22 14.46 -18.48 -4.85
CA ASP A 22 15.67 -19.16 -5.29
C ASP A 22 16.37 -18.32 -6.36
N TYR A 23 17.65 -17.99 -6.18
CA TYR A 23 18.50 -17.33 -7.18
C TYR A 23 19.79 -18.12 -7.46
N SER A 24 19.82 -19.41 -7.13
CA SER A 24 21.00 -20.29 -7.26
C SER A 24 21.46 -20.52 -8.69
N ASP A 25 20.58 -20.31 -9.67
CA ASP A 25 20.87 -20.34 -11.11
C ASP A 25 21.51 -19.04 -11.63
N GLY A 26 21.63 -18.02 -10.78
CA GLY A 26 22.17 -16.71 -11.13
C GLY A 26 21.21 -15.81 -11.91
N ASP A 27 19.98 -16.25 -12.19
CA ASP A 27 18.97 -15.46 -12.90
C ASP A 27 18.08 -14.71 -11.90
N ILE A 28 18.46 -13.46 -11.62
CA ILE A 28 17.68 -12.56 -10.76
C ILE A 28 16.41 -12.02 -11.46
N HIS A 29 16.26 -12.20 -12.76
CA HIS A 29 15.17 -11.63 -13.58
C HIS A 29 14.03 -12.60 -13.87
N LYS A 30 14.14 -13.87 -13.46
CA LYS A 30 13.13 -14.91 -13.75
C LYS A 30 11.72 -14.65 -13.18
N ASN A 31 11.63 -13.75 -12.20
CA ASN A 31 10.38 -13.37 -11.54
C ASN A 31 9.97 -11.92 -11.86
N ASP A 32 10.50 -11.33 -12.93
CA ASP A 32 10.17 -9.95 -13.30
C ASP A 32 8.71 -9.83 -13.75
N TYR A 33 8.06 -8.77 -13.28
CA TYR A 33 6.70 -8.42 -13.68
C TYR A 33 6.50 -6.91 -13.55
N LYS A 34 5.48 -6.38 -14.22
CA LYS A 34 5.06 -4.99 -14.06
C LYS A 34 3.58 -4.86 -14.33
N TRP A 35 2.95 -3.89 -13.68
CA TRP A 35 1.56 -3.53 -13.89
C TRP A 35 1.38 -2.05 -13.62
N MET A 36 0.33 -1.51 -14.23
CA MET A 36 -0.09 -0.12 -14.05
C MET A 36 -1.60 -0.06 -14.21
N GLN A 37 -2.23 0.79 -13.42
CA GLN A 37 -3.66 1.03 -13.50
C GLN A 37 -3.99 2.47 -13.14
N PHE A 38 -5.20 2.88 -13.51
CA PHE A 38 -5.78 4.14 -13.08
C PHE A 38 -7.07 3.84 -12.32
N ASN A 39 -7.23 4.48 -11.17
CA ASN A 39 -8.41 4.39 -10.33
C ASN A 39 -9.10 5.75 -10.29
N LEU A 40 -10.38 5.80 -10.64
CA LEU A 40 -11.23 6.92 -10.25
C LEU A 40 -11.82 6.59 -8.88
N MET A 41 -11.46 7.39 -7.89
CA MET A 41 -11.74 7.15 -6.49
C MET A 41 -12.73 8.18 -5.95
N GLY A 42 -13.61 7.74 -5.05
CA GLY A 42 -14.38 8.61 -4.17
C GLY A 42 -14.11 8.24 -2.72
N ALA A 43 -13.62 9.19 -1.93
CA ALA A 43 -13.42 9.08 -0.49
C ALA A 43 -14.53 9.82 0.26
N PHE A 44 -15.03 9.21 1.33
CA PHE A 44 -16.09 9.76 2.18
C PHE A 44 -15.70 9.61 3.65
N ASP A 45 -15.88 10.67 4.43
CA ASP A 45 -15.46 10.74 5.83
C ASP A 45 -13.97 10.38 6.05
N GLU A 46 -13.09 10.69 5.09
CA GLU A 46 -11.65 10.50 5.23
C GLU A 46 -11.11 11.30 6.43
N LEU A 47 -10.24 10.66 7.22
CA LEU A 47 -9.59 11.27 8.37
C LEU A 47 -8.13 11.60 8.05
N PRO A 48 -7.58 12.69 8.63
CA PRO A 48 -8.16 13.56 9.66
C PRO A 48 -9.22 14.55 9.12
N GLY A 49 -10.10 15.03 10.01
CA GLY A 49 -11.01 16.14 9.71
C GLY A 49 -12.32 15.79 8.97
N LYS A 50 -12.54 14.53 8.59
CA LYS A 50 -13.75 14.03 7.90
C LYS A 50 -14.01 14.72 6.55
N SER A 51 -13.03 14.60 5.66
CA SER A 51 -13.06 15.10 4.30
C SER A 51 -13.80 14.13 3.36
N SER A 52 -14.41 14.64 2.29
CA SER A 52 -15.04 13.81 1.25
C SER A 52 -14.75 14.40 -0.13
N HIS A 53 -14.06 13.63 -0.98
CA HIS A 53 -13.55 14.10 -2.27
C HIS A 53 -13.41 12.97 -3.29
N ASP A 54 -13.31 13.38 -4.54
CA ASP A 54 -12.88 12.56 -5.65
C ASP A 54 -11.40 12.77 -5.99
N TYR A 55 -10.79 11.75 -6.58
CA TYR A 55 -9.44 11.83 -7.11
C TYR A 55 -9.18 10.77 -8.18
N LEU A 56 -8.22 11.08 -9.05
CA LEU A 56 -7.63 10.12 -9.97
C LEU A 56 -6.33 9.61 -9.35
N GLU A 57 -6.21 8.30 -9.20
CA GLU A 57 -4.97 7.65 -8.74
C GLU A 57 -4.34 6.90 -9.92
N MET A 58 -3.07 7.16 -10.18
CA MET A 58 -2.22 6.29 -10.99
C MET A 58 -1.47 5.36 -10.05
N GLU A 59 -1.79 4.07 -10.10
CA GLU A 59 -1.20 3.04 -9.25
C GLU A 59 -0.35 2.11 -10.11
N PHE A 60 0.83 1.74 -9.63
CA PHE A 60 1.78 0.94 -10.38
C PHE A 60 2.65 0.07 -9.45
N GLY A 61 3.17 -1.00 -10.02
CA GLY A 61 4.11 -1.84 -9.32
C GLY A 61 4.77 -2.85 -10.22
N GLY A 62 5.73 -3.57 -9.66
CA GLY A 62 6.48 -4.57 -10.40
C GLY A 62 7.71 -5.03 -9.67
N ARG A 63 8.35 -6.02 -10.29
CA ARG A 63 9.67 -6.51 -9.92
C ARG A 63 10.59 -6.51 -11.14
N SER A 64 11.83 -6.10 -10.91
CA SER A 64 12.91 -6.16 -11.89
C SER A 64 14.22 -6.49 -11.19
N GLY A 65 14.70 -7.73 -11.34
CA GLY A 65 15.93 -8.19 -10.71
C GLY A 65 15.83 -8.16 -9.18
N ILE A 66 16.72 -7.37 -8.57
CA ILE A 66 16.75 -7.15 -7.12
C ILE A 66 15.70 -6.13 -6.64
N PHE A 67 15.04 -5.38 -7.53
CA PHE A 67 14.12 -4.31 -7.15
C PHE A 67 12.66 -4.76 -7.20
N ASP A 68 11.93 -4.52 -6.11
CA ASP A 68 10.48 -4.63 -6.02
C ASP A 68 9.89 -3.24 -5.75
N LEU A 69 8.78 -2.92 -6.39
CA LEU A 69 8.20 -1.57 -6.36
C LEU A 69 6.69 -1.65 -6.26
N TYR A 70 6.17 -0.83 -5.35
CA TYR A 70 4.79 -0.38 -5.34
C TYR A 70 4.77 1.14 -5.27
N GLY A 71 3.84 1.79 -5.96
CA GLY A 71 3.64 3.21 -5.81
C GLY A 71 2.34 3.71 -6.39
N TYR A 72 1.92 4.88 -5.93
CA TYR A 72 0.79 5.59 -6.50
C TYR A 72 0.97 7.11 -6.47
N VAL A 73 0.20 7.77 -7.34
CA VAL A 73 0.10 9.23 -7.46
C VAL A 73 -1.37 9.59 -7.54
N ASP A 74 -1.84 10.36 -6.57
CA ASP A 74 -3.19 10.90 -6.51
C ASP A 74 -3.24 12.31 -7.11
N VAL A 75 -4.32 12.61 -7.83
CA VAL A 75 -4.65 13.94 -8.32
C VAL A 75 -6.06 14.31 -7.86
N PHE A 76 -6.14 15.31 -6.97
CA PHE A 76 -7.37 15.78 -6.37
C PHE A 76 -8.04 16.91 -7.18
N ASN A 77 -9.36 17.06 -6.99
CA ASN A 77 -10.17 18.12 -7.58
C ASN A 77 -9.97 18.22 -9.11
N LEU A 78 -10.31 17.13 -9.79
CA LEU A 78 -10.07 16.93 -11.22
C LEU A 78 -10.79 17.97 -12.09
N THR A 79 -12.00 18.36 -11.68
CA THR A 79 -12.84 19.32 -12.40
C THR A 79 -12.56 20.78 -12.01
N SER A 80 -11.65 21.01 -11.05
CA SER A 80 -11.37 22.33 -10.46
C SER A 80 -12.65 23.00 -9.92
N ASP A 81 -13.51 22.20 -9.31
CA ASP A 81 -14.72 22.66 -8.65
C ASP A 81 -14.35 23.48 -7.41
N LYS A 82 -14.98 24.65 -7.28
CA LYS A 82 -14.83 25.51 -6.09
C LYS A 82 -15.51 24.94 -4.86
N GLY A 83 -16.49 24.05 -5.05
CA GLY A 83 -17.20 23.34 -3.98
C GLY A 83 -16.46 22.11 -3.44
N SER A 84 -15.36 21.68 -4.08
CA SER A 84 -14.51 20.60 -3.56
C SER A 84 -13.84 21.05 -2.25
N ASP A 85 -13.75 20.15 -1.27
CA ASP A 85 -12.98 20.34 -0.03
C ASP A 85 -11.44 20.36 -0.27
N LYS A 86 -11.00 19.90 -1.45
CA LYS A 86 -9.63 20.04 -1.96
C LYS A 86 -9.44 21.32 -2.79
N ASN A 87 -10.43 22.21 -2.87
CA ASN A 87 -10.27 23.53 -3.52
C ASN A 87 -9.26 24.41 -2.75
N GLY A 88 -8.24 24.90 -3.45
CA GLY A 88 -7.16 25.70 -2.84
C GLY A 88 -6.21 24.90 -1.93
N LYS A 89 -6.24 23.56 -1.97
CA LYS A 89 -5.34 22.64 -1.26
C LYS A 89 -4.34 22.00 -2.22
N GLU A 90 -3.37 21.23 -1.71
CA GLU A 90 -2.48 20.49 -2.61
C GLU A 90 -3.28 19.57 -3.56
N LYS A 91 -2.89 19.58 -4.84
CA LYS A 91 -3.54 18.78 -5.88
C LYS A 91 -2.95 17.39 -6.03
N ILE A 92 -1.77 17.15 -5.47
CA ILE A 92 -1.01 15.91 -5.71
C ILE A 92 -0.62 15.31 -4.37
N PHE A 93 -0.72 13.99 -4.28
CA PHE A 93 -0.10 13.19 -3.24
C PHE A 93 0.58 11.98 -3.89
N MET A 94 1.74 11.58 -3.40
CA MET A 94 2.52 10.49 -3.96
C MET A 94 3.09 9.62 -2.85
N LYS A 95 3.05 8.31 -3.06
CA LYS A 95 3.61 7.32 -2.13
C LYS A 95 4.34 6.25 -2.91
N PHE A 96 5.65 6.12 -2.70
CA PHE A 96 6.48 5.09 -3.35
C PHE A 96 7.15 4.20 -2.29
N ALA A 97 7.09 2.89 -2.50
CA ALA A 97 7.64 1.89 -1.60
C ALA A 97 8.62 0.95 -2.33
N PRO A 98 9.78 1.44 -2.80
CA PRO A 98 10.79 0.56 -3.38
C PRO A 98 11.44 -0.31 -2.30
N ARG A 99 11.67 -1.58 -2.66
CA ARG A 99 12.37 -2.57 -1.85
C ARG A 99 13.51 -3.18 -2.67
N VAL A 100 14.61 -3.51 -2.01
CA VAL A 100 15.75 -4.22 -2.59
C VAL A 100 15.85 -5.59 -1.94
N SER A 101 15.69 -6.64 -2.74
CA SER A 101 15.84 -8.03 -2.30
C SER A 101 17.27 -8.30 -1.87
N LEU A 102 17.44 -8.71 -0.61
CA LEU A 102 18.72 -9.10 -0.04
C LEU A 102 19.13 -10.49 -0.54
N ASP A 103 18.16 -11.39 -0.74
CA ASP A 103 18.36 -12.72 -1.32
C ASP A 103 18.94 -12.61 -2.74
N ALA A 104 18.30 -11.82 -3.61
CA ALA A 104 18.75 -11.63 -4.99
C ALA A 104 20.06 -10.83 -5.08
N LEU A 105 20.27 -9.87 -4.16
CA LEU A 105 21.50 -9.07 -4.11
C LEU A 105 22.72 -9.89 -3.68
N THR A 106 22.54 -10.83 -2.73
CA THR A 106 23.64 -11.62 -2.15
C THR A 106 23.79 -13.01 -2.76
N GLY A 107 22.75 -13.52 -3.42
CA GLY A 107 22.66 -14.91 -3.88
C GLY A 107 22.48 -15.92 -2.75
N ALA A 108 22.26 -15.47 -1.51
CA ALA A 108 22.03 -16.31 -0.35
C ALA A 108 20.53 -16.48 -0.08
N ASP A 109 20.09 -17.70 0.20
CA ASP A 109 18.73 -17.97 0.69
C ASP A 109 18.59 -17.47 2.13
N MET A 110 17.78 -16.42 2.31
CA MET A 110 17.46 -15.84 3.61
C MET A 110 16.07 -16.24 4.11
N SER A 111 15.45 -17.26 3.52
CA SER A 111 14.15 -17.76 3.95
C SER A 111 14.22 -18.48 5.31
N PHE A 112 13.14 -18.34 6.10
CA PHE A 112 12.98 -19.05 7.36
C PHE A 112 11.51 -19.14 7.75
N GLY A 113 11.03 -20.36 8.01
CA GLY A 113 9.63 -20.59 8.37
C GLY A 113 8.68 -20.03 7.29
N PRO A 114 7.75 -19.11 7.62
CA PRO A 114 6.85 -18.50 6.64
C PRO A 114 7.48 -17.37 5.82
N VAL A 115 8.69 -16.92 6.15
CA VAL A 115 9.40 -15.84 5.45
C VAL A 115 10.06 -16.40 4.20
N GLN A 116 9.71 -15.86 3.03
CA GLN A 116 10.19 -16.35 1.73
C GLN A 116 11.36 -15.55 1.15
N GLU A 117 11.45 -14.26 1.49
CA GLU A 117 12.44 -13.34 0.95
C GLU A 117 12.57 -12.12 1.87
N MET A 118 13.78 -11.60 2.01
CA MET A 118 14.12 -10.45 2.85
C MET A 118 14.53 -9.26 2.01
N TYR A 119 14.23 -8.05 2.50
CA TYR A 119 14.44 -6.82 1.76
C TYR A 119 15.03 -5.71 2.61
N LEU A 120 15.86 -4.87 2.01
CA LEU A 120 15.97 -3.47 2.43
C LEU A 120 14.73 -2.74 1.90
N ALA A 121 13.86 -2.29 2.78
CA ALA A 121 12.60 -1.66 2.43
C ALA A 121 12.64 -0.16 2.65
N THR A 122 12.06 0.59 1.73
CA THR A 122 11.85 2.03 1.88
C THR A 122 10.38 2.38 1.65
N LEU A 123 9.96 3.51 2.22
CA LEU A 123 8.67 4.12 1.92
C LEU A 123 8.83 5.64 1.92
N ILE A 124 8.35 6.29 0.87
CA ILE A 124 8.52 7.72 0.66
C ILE A 124 7.16 8.34 0.35
N GLU A 125 6.82 9.41 1.06
CA GLU A 125 5.52 10.08 0.97
C GLU A 125 5.74 11.59 0.72
N TRP A 126 5.07 12.11 -0.31
CA TRP A 126 5.14 13.52 -0.71
C TRP A 126 3.76 14.10 -1.01
N GLY A 127 3.49 15.29 -0.48
CA GLY A 127 2.38 16.14 -0.88
C GLY A 127 2.80 17.12 -2.00
N GLY A 128 1.81 17.77 -2.60
CA GLY A 128 2.05 18.84 -3.57
C GLY A 128 2.61 20.13 -2.96
N ASN A 129 2.66 20.22 -1.63
CA ASN A 129 3.32 21.26 -0.84
C ASN A 129 4.34 20.60 0.12
N SER A 130 4.86 21.36 1.09
CA SER A 130 5.81 20.84 2.08
C SER A 130 5.15 20.08 3.25
N ASP A 131 3.82 19.97 3.33
CA ASP A 131 3.18 19.45 4.54
C ASP A 131 3.43 17.95 4.73
N VAL A 132 3.30 17.16 3.65
CA VAL A 132 3.70 15.74 3.66
C VAL A 132 5.04 15.57 2.97
N ASN A 133 6.06 15.22 3.74
CA ASN A 133 7.41 14.98 3.24
C ASN A 133 8.15 14.05 4.21
N SER A 134 8.03 12.74 3.99
CA SER A 134 8.66 11.74 4.88
C SER A 134 9.37 10.66 4.09
N GLN A 135 10.45 10.14 4.69
CA GLN A 135 11.18 8.99 4.18
C GLN A 135 11.33 7.96 5.29
N LYS A 136 11.09 6.72 4.94
CA LYS A 136 11.11 5.57 5.84
C LYS A 136 12.05 4.54 5.27
N ILE A 137 12.85 3.93 6.14
CA ILE A 137 13.83 2.91 5.77
C ILE A 137 13.90 1.84 6.84
N GLY A 138 14.04 0.59 6.43
CA GLY A 138 14.21 -0.53 7.35
C GLY A 138 14.18 -1.88 6.65
N LEU A 139 13.65 -2.89 7.35
CA LEU A 139 13.62 -4.27 6.88
C LEU A 139 12.23 -4.64 6.37
N GLY A 140 12.20 -5.27 5.20
CA GLY A 140 11.00 -5.85 4.60
C GLY A 140 11.12 -7.35 4.47
N SER A 141 9.97 -7.99 4.33
CA SER A 141 9.86 -9.42 4.07
C SER A 141 8.63 -9.72 3.25
N ASP A 142 8.68 -10.80 2.48
CA ASP A 142 7.50 -11.46 1.94
C ASP A 142 7.20 -12.68 2.83
N VAL A 143 6.01 -12.70 3.43
CA VAL A 143 5.60 -13.70 4.43
C VAL A 143 4.37 -14.45 3.95
N MET A 144 4.39 -15.78 4.04
CA MET A 144 3.24 -16.62 3.78
C MET A 144 2.31 -16.65 4.99
N VAL A 145 1.15 -16.03 4.85
CA VAL A 145 0.12 -15.97 5.89
C VAL A 145 -1.03 -16.92 5.52
N PRO A 146 -1.50 -17.76 6.45
CA PRO A 146 -2.65 -18.64 6.20
C PRO A 146 -3.84 -17.87 5.61
N TRP A 147 -4.47 -18.48 4.61
CA TRP A 147 -5.56 -17.93 3.80
C TRP A 147 -5.18 -16.75 2.89
N PHE A 148 -4.44 -15.77 3.38
CA PHE A 148 -4.00 -14.59 2.63
C PHE A 148 -3.01 -14.91 1.50
N GLY A 149 -2.14 -15.89 1.70
CA GLY A 149 -1.02 -16.14 0.78
C GLY A 149 0.16 -15.21 1.10
N LYS A 150 0.86 -14.74 0.07
CA LYS A 150 2.04 -13.87 0.23
C LYS A 150 1.61 -12.47 0.66
N VAL A 151 2.17 -12.02 1.77
CA VAL A 151 1.90 -10.73 2.41
C VAL A 151 3.22 -10.00 2.59
N GLY A 152 3.31 -8.75 2.14
CA GLY A 152 4.45 -7.91 2.48
C GLY A 152 4.38 -7.53 3.96
N LEU A 153 5.49 -7.60 4.68
CA LEU A 153 5.62 -7.09 6.03
C LEU A 153 6.91 -6.30 6.15
N ASN A 154 6.78 -5.03 6.54
CA ASN A 154 7.89 -4.11 6.62
C ASN A 154 7.90 -3.37 7.95
N LEU A 155 9.10 -3.17 8.49
CA LEU A 155 9.36 -2.36 9.67
C LEU A 155 10.36 -1.27 9.29
N TYR A 156 10.00 -0.03 9.56
CA TYR A 156 10.78 1.15 9.21
C TYR A 156 11.07 2.02 10.43
N GLY A 157 12.21 2.71 10.41
CA GLY A 157 12.34 4.00 11.09
C GLY A 157 11.81 5.11 10.18
N THR A 158 11.17 6.12 10.77
CA THR A 158 10.60 7.26 10.04
C THR A 158 11.48 8.49 10.20
N TYR A 159 11.87 9.09 9.08
CA TYR A 159 12.55 10.38 9.03
C TYR A 159 11.58 11.43 8.50
N ASP A 160 11.35 12.47 9.30
CA ASP A 160 10.58 13.63 8.90
C ASP A 160 11.52 14.60 8.19
N SER A 161 11.33 14.79 6.88
CA SER A 161 12.22 15.66 6.11
C SER A 161 11.99 17.13 6.35
N ASN A 162 10.83 17.52 6.89
CA ASN A 162 10.54 18.91 7.22
C ASN A 162 11.29 19.32 8.48
N GLU A 163 11.21 18.48 9.52
CA GLU A 163 11.91 18.70 10.79
C GLU A 163 13.39 18.27 10.73
N LYS A 164 13.75 17.48 9.72
CA LYS A 164 15.10 16.91 9.51
C LYS A 164 15.54 16.01 10.66
N ASP A 165 14.60 15.29 11.25
CA ASP A 165 14.85 14.42 12.39
C ASP A 165 14.08 13.09 12.30
N TRP A 166 14.50 12.11 13.09
CA TRP A 166 13.84 10.83 13.22
C TRP A 166 12.63 10.94 14.13
N ASN A 167 11.48 10.41 13.69
CA ASN A 167 10.23 10.48 14.42
C ASN A 167 9.50 9.12 14.44
N GLY A 168 10.01 8.22 15.28
CA GLY A 168 9.40 6.91 15.52
C GLY A 168 9.57 5.91 14.39
N PHE A 169 8.68 4.91 14.39
CA PHE A 169 8.74 3.73 13.56
C PHE A 169 7.39 3.44 12.90
N GLN A 170 7.40 2.69 11.81
CA GLN A 170 6.18 2.20 11.15
C GLN A 170 6.26 0.71 10.84
N ILE A 171 5.20 -0.02 11.14
CA ILE A 171 4.93 -1.35 10.58
C ILE A 171 3.91 -1.20 9.46
N SER A 172 4.23 -1.74 8.29
CA SER A 172 3.32 -1.80 7.15
C SER A 172 3.14 -3.22 6.65
N THR A 173 1.91 -3.59 6.34
CA THR A 173 1.60 -4.87 5.70
C THR A 173 0.46 -4.75 4.70
N ASN A 174 0.40 -5.64 3.71
CA ASN A 174 -0.62 -5.63 2.66
C ASN A 174 -1.05 -7.04 2.25
N TRP A 175 -2.24 -7.14 1.66
CA TRP A 175 -2.74 -8.41 1.15
C TRP A 175 -3.62 -8.20 -0.09
N PHE A 176 -3.64 -9.23 -0.94
CA PHE A 176 -4.54 -9.34 -2.08
C PHE A 176 -4.97 -10.81 -2.21
N LYS A 177 -6.24 -11.09 -1.94
CA LYS A 177 -6.76 -12.45 -1.94
C LYS A 177 -8.03 -12.58 -2.78
N PRO A 178 -7.93 -13.09 -4.02
CA PRO A 178 -9.09 -13.62 -4.74
C PRO A 178 -9.73 -14.76 -3.94
N PHE A 179 -11.04 -14.68 -3.68
CA PHE A 179 -11.75 -15.68 -2.86
C PHE A 179 -13.05 -16.20 -3.49
N TYR A 180 -13.55 -15.57 -4.55
CA TYR A 180 -14.73 -16.03 -5.28
C TYR A 180 -14.52 -15.84 -6.78
N PHE A 181 -14.70 -16.88 -7.57
CA PHE A 181 -14.41 -16.88 -9.01
C PHE A 181 -15.68 -17.15 -9.81
N LEU A 182 -15.91 -16.34 -10.84
CA LEU A 182 -17.08 -16.43 -11.71
C LEU A 182 -16.73 -17.18 -13.00
N GLU A 183 -17.75 -17.78 -13.64
CA GLU A 183 -17.58 -18.56 -14.87
C GLU A 183 -17.00 -17.76 -16.05
N ASN A 184 -17.18 -16.44 -16.05
CA ASN A 184 -16.64 -15.54 -17.07
C ASN A 184 -15.17 -15.15 -16.85
N GLY A 185 -14.49 -15.76 -15.87
CA GLY A 185 -13.08 -15.50 -15.53
C GLY A 185 -12.85 -14.30 -14.61
N SER A 186 -13.89 -13.51 -14.30
CA SER A 186 -13.79 -12.46 -13.28
C SER A 186 -13.81 -13.05 -11.87
N PHE A 187 -13.38 -12.28 -10.87
CA PHE A 187 -13.31 -12.73 -9.50
C PHE A 187 -13.57 -11.60 -8.49
N ILE A 188 -13.93 -11.97 -7.27
CA ILE A 188 -14.00 -11.06 -6.12
C ILE A 188 -12.75 -11.27 -5.26
N SER A 189 -12.11 -10.17 -4.88
CA SER A 189 -10.94 -10.15 -4.01
C SER A 189 -11.26 -9.49 -2.67
N TYR A 190 -10.54 -9.91 -1.64
CA TYR A 190 -10.33 -9.14 -0.43
C TYR A 190 -8.90 -8.59 -0.47
N GLN A 191 -8.78 -7.28 -0.46
CA GLN A 191 -7.50 -6.58 -0.58
C GLN A 191 -7.39 -5.48 0.47
N GLY A 192 -6.20 -5.21 0.95
CA GLY A 192 -6.04 -4.27 2.03
C GLY A 192 -4.62 -4.06 2.49
N TYR A 193 -4.49 -3.16 3.46
CA TYR A 193 -3.22 -2.85 4.09
C TYR A 193 -3.41 -2.36 5.52
N ILE A 194 -2.34 -2.42 6.30
CA ILE A 194 -2.20 -1.76 7.60
C ILE A 194 -0.95 -0.90 7.54
N ASP A 195 -1.06 0.35 7.98
CA ASP A 195 0.06 1.21 8.33
C ASP A 195 -0.09 1.60 9.79
N TYR A 196 0.84 1.16 10.65
CA TYR A 196 0.84 1.44 12.09
C TYR A 196 2.14 2.10 12.52
N GLN A 197 2.04 3.33 13.03
CA GLN A 197 3.16 4.12 13.51
C GLN A 197 3.20 4.12 15.03
N PHE A 198 4.41 4.11 15.59
CA PHE A 198 4.64 4.08 17.04
C PHE A 198 6.00 4.67 17.40
N GLY A 199 6.16 5.07 18.68
CA GLY A 199 7.38 5.72 19.15
C GLY A 199 7.58 7.12 18.57
N MET A 200 6.50 7.75 18.08
CA MET A 200 6.53 9.13 17.62
C MET A 200 6.66 10.08 18.81
N ASP A 201 7.28 11.22 18.57
CA ASP A 201 7.30 12.33 19.52
C ASP A 201 5.88 12.84 19.77
N ASN A 202 5.60 13.21 21.02
CA ASN A 202 4.32 13.75 21.46
C ASN A 202 4.48 14.94 22.41
N ASP A 203 5.56 15.71 22.26
CA ASP A 203 5.83 16.95 23.00
C ASP A 203 4.60 17.87 23.07
N ASN A 204 3.88 18.04 21.95
CA ASN A 204 2.57 18.69 21.96
C ASN A 204 1.43 17.69 22.19
N LYS A 205 1.17 17.31 23.44
CA LYS A 205 0.09 16.38 23.83
C LYS A 205 -1.35 16.83 23.51
N ALA A 206 -1.53 18.08 23.09
CA ALA A 206 -2.83 18.56 22.60
C ALA A 206 -3.03 18.25 21.10
N LEU A 207 -1.94 18.08 20.35
CA LEU A 207 -1.96 17.78 18.92
C LEU A 207 -1.56 16.33 18.61
N ASN A 208 -0.57 15.81 19.32
CA ASN A 208 0.15 14.58 18.96
C ASN A 208 -0.08 13.43 19.96
N THR A 209 0.10 12.22 19.46
CA THR A 209 0.17 10.96 20.22
C THR A 209 1.41 10.17 19.77
N SER A 210 1.88 9.25 20.60
CA SER A 210 3.08 8.46 20.31
C SER A 210 2.81 7.24 19.42
N ASN A 211 1.56 6.93 19.10
CA ASN A 211 1.18 5.84 18.21
C ASN A 211 -0.16 6.11 17.53
N GLY A 212 -0.36 5.50 16.37
CA GLY A 212 -1.57 5.60 15.58
C GLY A 212 -1.41 4.91 14.22
N GLY A 213 -2.49 4.76 13.48
CA GLY A 213 -2.43 4.06 12.21
C GLY A 213 -3.76 4.01 11.48
N ALA A 214 -3.72 3.35 10.33
CA ALA A 214 -4.88 3.08 9.50
C ALA A 214 -4.84 1.65 8.97
N MET A 215 -6.03 1.07 8.82
CA MET A 215 -6.23 -0.23 8.18
C MET A 215 -7.29 -0.10 7.10
N PHE A 216 -6.93 -0.42 5.87
CA PHE A 216 -7.85 -0.45 4.74
C PHE A 216 -8.31 -1.87 4.45
N ASN A 217 -9.62 -2.03 4.26
CA ASN A 217 -10.28 -3.30 4.00
C ASN A 217 -11.17 -3.15 2.76
N GLY A 218 -10.76 -3.74 1.64
CA GLY A 218 -11.41 -3.61 0.35
C GLY A 218 -12.03 -4.92 -0.15
N ILE A 219 -13.24 -4.85 -0.69
CA ILE A 219 -13.88 -5.93 -1.45
C ILE A 219 -14.08 -5.43 -2.89
N TYR A 220 -13.43 -6.10 -3.84
CA TYR A 220 -13.35 -5.65 -5.22
C TYR A 220 -13.75 -6.77 -6.17
N TRP A 221 -14.61 -6.45 -7.13
CA TRP A 221 -14.75 -7.25 -8.34
C TRP A 221 -13.63 -6.91 -9.32
N HIS A 222 -13.02 -7.91 -9.94
CA HIS A 222 -11.96 -7.76 -10.94
C HIS A 222 -12.27 -8.56 -12.20
N SER A 223 -12.04 -7.95 -13.35
CA SER A 223 -11.87 -8.58 -14.66
C SER A 223 -10.46 -8.31 -15.20
N ASP A 224 -10.18 -8.77 -16.42
CA ASP A 224 -8.90 -8.55 -17.09
C ASP A 224 -8.55 -7.05 -17.22
N ARG A 225 -9.55 -6.20 -17.47
CA ARG A 225 -9.34 -4.77 -17.75
C ARG A 225 -9.92 -3.82 -16.73
N PHE A 226 -10.82 -4.30 -15.88
CA PHE A 226 -11.52 -3.45 -14.93
C PHE A 226 -11.47 -4.00 -13.52
N ALA A 227 -11.61 -3.10 -12.55
CA ALA A 227 -12.06 -3.46 -11.21
C ALA A 227 -13.08 -2.43 -10.71
N VAL A 228 -13.99 -2.88 -9.85
CA VAL A 228 -14.93 -2.01 -9.14
C VAL A 228 -15.01 -2.51 -7.71
N GLY A 229 -14.86 -1.61 -6.75
CA GLY A 229 -14.80 -2.03 -5.36
C GLY A 229 -15.21 -0.98 -4.35
N TYR A 230 -15.43 -1.49 -3.15
CA TYR A 230 -15.69 -0.71 -1.96
C TYR A 230 -14.59 -0.99 -0.93
N GLY A 231 -14.16 0.06 -0.25
CA GLY A 231 -13.17 0.01 0.82
C GLY A 231 -13.68 0.67 2.10
N LEU A 232 -13.41 0.03 3.23
CA LEU A 232 -13.56 0.61 4.56
C LEU A 232 -12.15 0.85 5.14
N LYS A 233 -11.82 2.11 5.43
CA LYS A 233 -10.59 2.46 6.13
C LYS A 233 -10.91 2.77 7.59
N ALA A 234 -10.35 1.98 8.50
CA ALA A 234 -10.39 2.23 9.93
C ALA A 234 -9.16 3.05 10.33
N TYR A 235 -9.35 4.07 11.14
CA TYR A 235 -8.30 4.97 11.60
C TYR A 235 -8.26 4.98 13.12
N LYS A 236 -7.05 5.06 13.65
CA LYS A 236 -6.80 5.31 15.06
C LYS A 236 -5.67 6.32 15.17
N ASP A 237 -5.98 7.53 15.62
CA ASP A 237 -5.00 8.62 15.76
C ASP A 237 -4.09 8.76 14.53
N VAL A 238 -4.70 8.80 13.33
CA VAL A 238 -3.95 8.73 12.06
C VAL A 238 -2.89 9.82 11.98
N TYR A 239 -1.73 9.47 11.43
CA TYR A 239 -0.54 10.33 11.35
C TYR A 239 0.03 10.76 12.72
N GLY A 240 -0.30 10.04 13.80
CA GLY A 240 0.13 10.42 15.14
C GLY A 240 -0.60 11.65 15.68
N LEU A 241 -1.73 12.02 15.07
CA LEU A 241 -2.54 13.14 15.50
C LEU A 241 -3.58 12.66 16.52
N LYS A 242 -3.60 13.32 17.68
CA LYS A 242 -4.49 12.99 18.79
C LYS A 242 -5.96 13.21 18.41
N ASP A 243 -6.78 12.17 18.59
CA ASP A 243 -8.21 12.25 18.36
C ASP A 243 -8.90 13.25 19.28
N ASP A 244 -9.83 14.00 18.70
CA ASP A 244 -10.51 15.15 19.31
C ASP A 244 -9.53 16.19 19.91
N GLY A 245 -8.29 16.22 19.42
CA GLY A 245 -7.25 17.19 19.74
C GLY A 245 -7.28 18.42 18.82
N LEU A 246 -6.15 19.10 18.73
CA LEU A 246 -6.00 20.28 17.87
C LEU A 246 -6.16 19.98 16.37
N ALA A 247 -5.94 18.72 15.95
CA ALA A 247 -6.18 18.26 14.58
C ALA A 247 -7.65 17.86 14.31
N GLY A 248 -8.53 17.99 15.31
CA GLY A 248 -9.91 17.52 15.24
C GLY A 248 -10.00 16.00 15.31
N LYS A 249 -10.94 15.42 14.56
CA LYS A 249 -11.18 13.99 14.56
C LYS A 249 -10.14 13.25 13.71
N THR A 250 -9.52 12.23 14.29
CA THR A 250 -8.42 11.45 13.67
C THR A 250 -8.60 9.94 13.86
N SER A 251 -9.59 9.51 14.66
CA SER A 251 -10.02 8.12 14.79
C SER A 251 -11.44 7.91 14.27
N GLY A 252 -11.71 6.72 13.71
CA GLY A 252 -13.02 6.37 13.17
C GLY A 252 -12.93 5.58 11.88
N PHE A 253 -13.88 5.81 10.99
CA PHE A 253 -14.00 5.10 9.72
C PHE A 253 -14.20 6.09 8.58
N GLY A 254 -13.60 5.78 7.44
CA GLY A 254 -13.84 6.40 6.15
C GLY A 254 -14.14 5.33 5.11
N HIS A 255 -14.84 5.75 4.05
CA HIS A 255 -15.35 4.87 3.01
C HIS A 255 -14.76 5.27 1.67
N TYR A 256 -14.44 4.27 0.86
CA TYR A 256 -13.83 4.46 -0.45
C TYR A 256 -14.58 3.66 -1.49
N VAL A 257 -14.81 4.24 -2.66
CA VAL A 257 -15.30 3.54 -3.83
C VAL A 257 -14.33 3.77 -4.98
N ALA A 258 -14.14 2.75 -5.80
CA ALA A 258 -13.14 2.78 -6.86
C ALA A 258 -13.68 2.17 -8.15
N VAL A 259 -13.38 2.82 -9.27
CA VAL A 259 -13.48 2.22 -10.60
C VAL A 259 -12.10 2.26 -11.25
N THR A 260 -11.59 1.09 -11.60
CA THR A 260 -10.21 0.88 -12.05
C THR A 260 -10.16 0.45 -13.51
N TYR A 261 -9.18 0.95 -14.27
CA TYR A 261 -8.77 0.41 -15.56
C TYR A 261 -7.31 -0.08 -15.52
N LYS A 262 -7.07 -1.31 -15.98
CA LYS A 262 -5.77 -2.01 -15.93
C LYS A 262 -5.10 -2.07 -17.30
N PHE A 263 -3.83 -1.65 -17.38
CA PHE A 263 -3.03 -1.60 -18.62
C PHE A 263 -2.34 -2.94 -18.90
#